data_AF-A0A848VJ10-F1
#
_entry.id   AF-A0A848VJ10-F1
#
_cell.length_a   1.000
_cell.length_b   1.000
_cell.length_c   1.000
_cell.angle_alpha   90.00
_cell.angle_beta   90.00
_cell.angle_gamma   90.00
#
_symmetry.space_group_name_H-M   'P 1'
#
loop_
_entity.id
_entity.type
_entity.pdbx_description
1 polymer ?
#
loop_
_entity_poly.entity_id
_entity_poly.type
_entity_poly.pdbx_seq_one_letter_code
_entity_poly.pdbx_strand_id
1 'polypeptide(L)'
;MRALFFLLLAVFVLPVSAQDTEVKSADNVYVADGLVYYSLTNNAIVPADEKTATNWDILINGVELHANRAGLVITEAFDAVAEAPLEGMKNGMMKTADGEVWYNYDMNTHEISPKGDMTFVLMLADDSYAKLTVDSYYHRITEEPRYMSFRYVIAGGGERSFMD
;
A
#
# COMPACT_ATOMS: atom_id res chain seq x y z
N MET A 1 17.25 11.67 64.66
CA MET A 1 16.65 10.64 63.79
C MET A 1 16.43 11.26 62.41
N ARG A 2 17.12 10.78 61.37
CA ARG A 2 16.90 11.20 59.98
C ARG A 2 16.08 10.11 59.30
N ALA A 3 14.84 10.41 58.89
CA ALA A 3 14.02 9.51 58.12
C ALA A 3 14.46 9.58 56.65
N LEU A 4 14.92 8.47 56.10
CA LEU A 4 15.28 8.31 54.70
C LEU A 4 14.00 7.91 53.94
N PHE A 5 13.49 8.79 53.08
CA PHE A 5 12.36 8.49 52.20
C PHE A 5 12.90 7.83 50.92
N PHE A 6 12.60 6.55 50.71
CA PHE A 6 12.81 5.89 49.42
C PHE A 6 11.60 6.18 48.52
N LEU A 7 11.84 6.91 47.43
CA LEU A 7 10.86 7.09 46.36
C LEU A 7 10.93 5.85 45.46
N LEU A 8 9.90 5.00 45.52
CA LEU A 8 9.77 3.86 44.62
C LEU A 8 9.22 4.37 43.27
N LEU A 9 10.07 4.40 42.24
CA LEU A 9 9.65 4.72 40.88
C LEU A 9 9.02 3.46 40.25
N ALA A 10 7.69 3.44 40.16
CA ALA A 10 6.98 2.38 39.43
C ALA A 10 7.05 2.68 37.93
N VAL A 11 7.88 1.93 37.20
CA VAL A 11 7.88 1.95 35.73
C VAL A 11 6.66 1.16 35.26
N PHE A 12 5.62 1.87 34.82
CA PHE A 12 4.49 1.26 34.09
C PHE A 12 4.93 1.04 32.64
N VAL A 13 5.24 -0.20 32.28
CA VAL A 13 5.30 -0.61 30.88
C VAL A 13 3.86 -0.84 30.44
N LEU A 14 3.29 0.10 29.70
CA LEU A 14 2.03 -0.15 29.02
C LEU A 14 2.29 -1.21 27.93
N PRO A 15 1.42 -2.22 27.77
CA PRO A 15 1.52 -3.09 26.61
C PRO A 15 1.35 -2.21 25.37
N VAL A 16 2.36 -2.17 24.49
CA VAL A 16 2.16 -1.80 23.09
C VAL A 16 1.12 -2.79 22.58
N SER A 17 -0.06 -2.28 22.26
CA SER A 17 -1.07 -3.05 21.54
C SER A 17 -0.45 -3.49 20.22
N ALA A 18 -0.29 -4.80 20.02
CA ALA A 18 -0.09 -5.37 18.70
C ALA A 18 -1.20 -4.82 17.80
N GLN A 19 -0.81 -4.06 16.78
CA GLN A 19 -1.76 -3.48 15.85
C GLN A 19 -2.10 -4.60 14.86
N ASP A 20 -3.28 -5.19 15.02
CA ASP A 20 -3.85 -6.17 14.09
C ASP A 20 -3.75 -5.58 12.68
N THR A 21 -3.12 -6.30 11.76
CA THR A 21 -2.76 -5.81 10.44
C THR A 21 -3.98 -5.90 9.51
N GLU A 22 -4.91 -4.95 9.69
CA GLU A 22 -6.20 -4.91 8.99
C GLU A 22 -6.06 -4.81 7.46
N VAL A 23 -6.75 -5.70 6.73
CA VAL A 23 -6.92 -5.58 5.27
C VAL A 23 -7.95 -4.51 4.95
N LYS A 24 -7.50 -3.44 4.31
CA LYS A 24 -8.34 -2.32 3.84
C LYS A 24 -8.59 -2.44 2.33
N SER A 25 -9.66 -1.82 1.86
CA SER A 25 -9.98 -1.73 0.43
C SER A 25 -10.29 -0.30 -0.01
N ALA A 26 -10.01 -0.06 -1.29
CA ALA A 26 -10.50 1.09 -2.05
C ALA A 26 -11.24 0.56 -3.27
N ASP A 27 -12.51 0.93 -3.42
CA ASP A 27 -13.37 0.43 -4.48
C ASP A 27 -13.69 1.53 -5.50
N ASN A 28 -13.66 1.16 -6.78
CA ASN A 28 -14.05 2.00 -7.91
C ASN A 28 -13.36 3.38 -7.93
N VAL A 29 -12.06 3.45 -7.62
CA VAL A 29 -11.26 4.66 -7.77
C VAL A 29 -11.19 5.03 -9.25
N TYR A 30 -11.84 6.13 -9.63
CA TYR A 30 -11.88 6.60 -11.01
C TYR A 30 -10.54 7.20 -11.43
N VAL A 31 -9.95 6.67 -12.51
CA VAL A 31 -8.56 6.97 -12.95
C VAL A 31 -8.47 7.39 -14.43
N ALA A 32 -9.57 7.91 -14.99
CA ALA A 32 -9.57 8.30 -16.41
C ALA A 32 -8.98 9.69 -16.67
N ASP A 33 -9.18 10.64 -15.76
CA ASP A 33 -8.94 12.07 -16.00
C ASP A 33 -7.51 12.53 -15.64
N GLY A 34 -6.58 11.59 -15.49
CA GLY A 34 -5.16 11.87 -15.29
C GLY A 34 -4.58 11.24 -14.03
N LEU A 35 -3.81 12.02 -13.30
CA LEU A 35 -3.03 11.57 -12.15
C LEU A 35 -3.88 11.54 -10.89
N VAL A 36 -4.06 10.35 -10.29
CA VAL A 36 -4.78 10.18 -9.03
C VAL A 36 -3.79 9.90 -7.91
N TYR A 37 -3.60 10.86 -7.01
CA TYR A 37 -2.79 10.67 -5.81
C TYR A 37 -3.67 10.07 -4.71
N TYR A 38 -3.21 9.00 -4.06
CA TYR A 38 -3.97 8.28 -3.05
C TYR A 38 -3.15 8.09 -1.78
N SER A 39 -3.76 8.35 -0.63
CA SER A 39 -3.22 8.02 0.69
C SER A 39 -3.82 6.69 1.15
N LEU A 40 -2.96 5.68 1.32
CA LEU A 40 -3.33 4.40 1.92
C LEU A 40 -3.63 4.59 3.41
N THR A 41 -2.88 5.46 4.08
CA THR A 41 -3.10 5.75 5.50
C THR A 41 -4.50 6.32 5.76
N ASN A 42 -4.92 7.29 4.95
CA ASN A 42 -6.23 7.95 5.09
C ASN A 42 -7.35 7.28 4.29
N ASN A 43 -7.02 6.25 3.51
CA ASN A 43 -7.93 5.61 2.54
C ASN A 43 -8.68 6.63 1.65
N ALA A 44 -7.95 7.58 1.07
CA ALA A 44 -8.55 8.71 0.37
C ALA A 44 -7.68 9.26 -0.77
N ILE A 45 -8.35 9.86 -1.76
CA ILE A 45 -7.69 10.65 -2.81
C ILE A 45 -7.16 11.95 -2.21
N VAL A 46 -5.95 12.33 -2.59
CA VAL A 46 -5.31 13.60 -2.26
C VAL A 46 -5.43 14.52 -3.47
N PRO A 47 -6.11 15.69 -3.35
CA PRO A 47 -6.18 16.66 -4.44
C PRO A 47 -4.79 17.09 -4.90
N ALA A 48 -4.62 17.26 -6.21
CA ALA A 48 -3.31 17.53 -6.81
C ALA A 48 -2.68 18.84 -6.31
N ASP A 49 -3.50 19.83 -5.99
CA ASP A 49 -3.14 21.14 -5.44
C ASP A 49 -2.89 21.14 -3.92
N GLU A 50 -3.33 20.09 -3.22
CA GLU A 50 -3.10 19.88 -1.77
C GLU A 50 -1.92 18.91 -1.51
N LYS A 51 -1.32 18.37 -2.56
CA LYS A 51 -0.25 17.38 -2.47
C LYS A 51 1.01 17.96 -1.84
N THR A 52 1.54 17.24 -0.85
CA THR A 52 2.86 17.49 -0.26
C THR A 52 3.81 16.32 -0.58
N ALA A 53 5.01 16.33 0.00
CA ALA A 53 5.94 15.22 -0.15
C ALA A 53 5.50 13.95 0.61
N THR A 54 4.57 14.05 1.57
CA THR A 54 4.32 12.97 2.55
C THR A 54 2.85 12.60 2.74
N ASN A 55 1.90 13.34 2.16
CA ASN A 55 0.47 13.10 2.38
C ASN A 55 -0.19 12.13 1.37
N TRP A 56 0.58 11.52 0.47
CA TRP A 56 0.13 10.53 -0.50
C TRP A 56 1.15 9.40 -0.59
N ASP A 57 0.69 8.20 -0.97
CA ASP A 57 1.48 6.97 -0.93
C ASP A 57 1.68 6.38 -2.33
N ILE A 58 0.59 6.37 -3.11
CA ILE A 58 0.61 5.91 -4.51
C ILE A 58 0.04 6.97 -5.44
N LEU A 59 0.60 7.01 -6.65
CA LEU A 59 0.01 7.69 -7.79
C LEU A 59 -0.52 6.62 -8.75
N ILE A 60 -1.78 6.75 -9.16
CA ILE A 60 -2.41 5.89 -10.16
C ILE A 60 -2.55 6.69 -11.46
N ASN A 61 -2.04 6.13 -12.55
CA ASN A 61 -2.10 6.69 -13.90
C ASN A 61 -2.56 5.61 -14.89
N GLY A 62 -3.87 5.50 -15.10
CA GLY A 62 -4.46 4.39 -15.84
C GLY A 62 -4.15 3.05 -15.17
N VAL A 63 -3.32 2.23 -15.80
CA VAL A 63 -2.87 0.93 -15.25
C VAL A 63 -1.57 1.03 -14.46
N GLU A 64 -0.89 2.17 -14.46
CA GLU A 64 0.38 2.30 -13.75
C GLU A 64 0.14 2.70 -12.30
N LEU A 65 0.84 2.03 -11.38
CA LEU A 65 0.97 2.47 -10.00
C LEU A 65 2.42 2.92 -9.76
N HIS A 66 2.57 4.11 -9.19
CA HIS A 66 3.85 4.72 -8.86
C HIS A 66 3.94 4.92 -7.35
N ALA A 67 5.06 4.55 -6.74
CA ALA A 67 5.31 4.81 -5.33
C ALA A 67 5.77 6.26 -5.10
N ASN A 68 5.20 6.95 -4.12
CA ASN A 68 5.66 8.28 -3.71
C ASN A 68 7.08 8.24 -3.14
N ARG A 69 7.39 7.24 -2.30
CA ARG A 69 8.72 7.08 -1.71
C ARG A 69 9.48 5.96 -2.39
N ALA A 70 9.12 4.70 -2.13
CA ALA A 70 9.70 3.57 -2.84
C ALA A 70 8.75 2.38 -2.86
N GLY A 71 8.81 1.58 -3.92
CA GLY A 71 8.10 0.31 -3.99
C GLY A 71 8.63 -0.60 -5.09
N LEU A 72 8.12 -1.83 -5.13
CA LEU A 72 8.29 -2.77 -6.23
C LEU A 72 7.05 -3.67 -6.37
N VAL A 73 6.98 -4.42 -7.46
CA VAL A 73 6.06 -5.55 -7.60
C VAL A 73 6.84 -6.84 -7.40
N ILE A 74 6.29 -7.78 -6.63
CA ILE A 74 6.79 -9.14 -6.50
C ILE A 74 5.79 -10.15 -7.06
N THR A 75 6.31 -11.23 -7.64
CA THR A 75 5.54 -12.36 -8.16
C THR A 75 5.18 -13.31 -7.02
N GLU A 76 4.35 -12.83 -6.10
CA GLU A 76 3.81 -13.58 -4.99
C GLU A 76 2.37 -13.11 -4.70
N ALA A 77 1.48 -14.05 -4.40
CA ALA A 77 0.09 -13.74 -4.10
C ALA A 77 -0.03 -12.94 -2.80
N PHE A 78 -0.97 -11.99 -2.76
CA PHE A 78 -1.15 -11.04 -1.66
C PHE A 78 -1.18 -11.69 -0.26
N ASP A 79 -1.84 -12.83 -0.13
CA ASP A 79 -1.99 -13.55 1.14
C ASP A 79 -0.71 -14.30 1.55
N ALA A 80 0.21 -14.56 0.61
CA ALA A 80 1.49 -15.22 0.88
C ALA A 80 2.61 -14.25 1.28
N VAL A 81 2.50 -12.97 0.88
CA VAL A 81 3.49 -11.94 1.24
C VAL A 81 3.41 -11.61 2.73
N ALA A 82 4.34 -12.17 3.49
CA ALA A 82 4.41 -12.00 4.95
C ALA A 82 5.25 -10.80 5.39
N GLU A 83 6.24 -10.40 4.59
CA GLU A 83 7.12 -9.29 4.94
C GLU A 83 7.58 -8.47 3.73
N ALA A 84 7.92 -7.21 3.98
CA ALA A 84 8.52 -6.35 2.96
C ALA A 84 9.98 -6.72 2.68
N PRO A 85 10.39 -6.80 1.39
CA PRO A 85 11.77 -7.14 1.04
C PRO A 85 12.76 -6.04 1.46
N LEU A 86 14.01 -6.44 1.71
CA LEU A 86 15.09 -5.53 2.14
C LEU A 86 15.60 -4.63 1.00
N GLU A 87 15.48 -5.08 -0.25
CA GLU A 87 16.13 -4.45 -1.40
C GLU A 87 15.18 -4.38 -2.60
N GLY A 88 15.59 -3.59 -3.61
CA GLY A 88 14.89 -3.52 -4.89
C GLY A 88 13.79 -2.45 -5.01
N MET A 89 13.33 -1.89 -3.88
CA MET A 89 12.36 -0.80 -3.88
C MET A 89 12.91 0.48 -4.49
N LYS A 90 12.13 1.13 -5.37
CA LYS A 90 12.51 2.38 -6.02
C LYS A 90 11.35 3.36 -6.07
N ASN A 91 11.68 4.65 -6.16
CA ASN A 91 10.73 5.71 -6.42
C ASN A 91 10.15 5.62 -7.85
N GLY A 92 8.89 5.99 -8.02
CA GLY A 92 8.23 6.03 -9.33
C GLY A 92 7.49 4.75 -9.69
N MET A 93 7.37 4.47 -10.99
CA MET A 93 6.58 3.35 -11.52
C MET A 93 7.03 2.01 -10.94
N MET A 94 6.09 1.29 -10.32
CA MET A 94 6.34 -0.03 -9.75
C MET A 94 6.14 -1.11 -10.81
N LYS A 95 7.08 -2.06 -10.83
CA LYS A 95 7.11 -3.26 -11.67
C LYS A 95 8.01 -4.31 -11.02
N THR A 96 8.02 -5.54 -11.52
CA THR A 96 8.99 -6.53 -11.07
C THR A 96 10.40 -6.16 -11.53
N ALA A 97 11.43 -6.82 -10.98
CA ALA A 97 12.83 -6.56 -11.34
C ALA A 97 13.11 -6.78 -12.84
N ASP A 98 12.43 -7.75 -13.42
CA ASP A 98 12.38 -8.18 -14.81
C ASP A 98 11.35 -7.39 -15.65
N GLY A 99 10.59 -6.50 -15.03
CA GLY A 99 9.72 -5.55 -15.71
C GLY A 99 8.29 -6.05 -15.98
N GLU A 100 7.87 -7.12 -15.32
CA GLU A 100 6.48 -7.56 -15.37
C GLU A 100 5.55 -6.57 -14.65
N VAL A 101 4.31 -6.53 -15.12
CA VAL A 101 3.23 -5.68 -14.60
C VAL A 101 2.12 -6.55 -14.00
N TRP A 102 1.28 -5.93 -13.17
CA TRP A 102 0.24 -6.57 -12.37
C TRP A 102 -0.95 -7.13 -13.16
N TYR A 103 -1.04 -6.87 -14.46
CA TYR A 103 -2.20 -7.23 -15.28
C TYR A 103 -1.82 -8.04 -16.52
N ASN A 104 -2.79 -8.79 -17.02
CA ASN A 104 -2.82 -9.32 -18.37
C ASN A 104 -3.63 -8.39 -19.26
N TYR A 105 -3.25 -8.31 -20.54
CA TYR A 105 -3.97 -7.56 -21.56
C TYR A 105 -4.33 -8.49 -22.72
N ASP A 106 -5.63 -8.65 -22.96
CA ASP A 106 -6.11 -9.39 -24.12
C ASP A 106 -6.12 -8.48 -25.35
N MET A 107 -5.33 -8.83 -26.37
CA MET A 107 -5.20 -8.01 -27.58
C MET A 107 -6.44 -8.06 -28.50
N ASN A 108 -7.32 -9.05 -28.33
CA ASN A 108 -8.53 -9.22 -29.12
C ASN A 108 -9.71 -8.46 -28.50
N THR A 109 -9.87 -8.54 -27.17
CA THR A 109 -10.98 -7.89 -26.45
C THR A 109 -10.60 -6.55 -25.83
N HIS A 110 -9.30 -6.25 -25.77
CA HIS A 110 -8.74 -5.10 -25.05
C HIS A 110 -9.04 -5.12 -23.54
N GLU A 111 -9.29 -6.30 -22.98
CA GLU A 111 -9.60 -6.48 -21.57
C GLU A 111 -8.34 -6.52 -20.70
N ILE A 112 -8.45 -5.94 -19.50
CA ILE A 112 -7.39 -5.91 -18.48
C ILE A 112 -7.80 -6.77 -17.30
N SER A 113 -7.09 -7.86 -17.03
CA SER A 113 -7.36 -8.72 -15.87
C SER A 113 -6.18 -8.71 -14.90
N PRO A 114 -6.39 -8.57 -13.58
CA PRO A 114 -5.31 -8.70 -12.61
C PRO A 114 -4.67 -10.09 -12.65
N LYS A 115 -3.36 -10.14 -12.43
CA LYS A 115 -2.63 -11.37 -12.14
C LYS A 115 -2.74 -11.66 -10.64
N GLY A 116 -3.22 -12.85 -10.29
CA GLY A 116 -3.47 -13.22 -8.88
C GLY A 116 -2.21 -13.43 -8.04
N ASP A 117 -1.05 -13.53 -8.68
CA ASP A 117 0.27 -13.75 -8.09
C ASP A 117 1.14 -12.49 -8.13
N MET A 118 0.53 -11.30 -8.18
CA MET A 118 1.26 -10.03 -8.18
C MET A 118 0.88 -9.18 -6.97
N THR A 119 1.90 -8.78 -6.20
CA THR A 119 1.74 -7.90 -5.04
C THR A 119 2.70 -6.73 -5.13
N PHE A 120 2.17 -5.53 -4.96
CA PHE A 120 2.96 -4.33 -4.74
C PHE A 120 3.41 -4.29 -3.29
N VAL A 121 4.68 -3.99 -3.06
CA VAL A 121 5.21 -3.72 -1.73
C VAL A 121 5.83 -2.33 -1.71
N LEU A 122 5.46 -1.53 -0.71
CA LEU A 122 5.79 -0.12 -0.62
C LEU A 122 6.45 0.20 0.71
N MET A 123 7.35 1.19 0.68
CA MET A 123 7.80 1.93 1.84
C MET A 123 7.11 3.30 1.79
N LEU A 124 6.38 3.66 2.85
CA LEU A 124 5.59 4.88 2.95
C LEU A 124 6.42 6.05 3.48
N ALA A 125 5.85 7.25 3.46
CA ALA A 125 6.55 8.48 3.84
C ALA A 125 7.00 8.52 5.31
N ASP A 126 6.34 7.75 6.18
CA ASP A 126 6.59 7.66 7.63
C ASP A 126 7.44 6.45 8.04
N ASP A 127 8.18 5.86 7.09
CA ASP A 127 8.99 4.64 7.29
C ASP A 127 8.19 3.36 7.56
N SER A 128 6.85 3.40 7.52
CA SER A 128 6.03 2.18 7.51
C SER A 128 6.06 1.48 6.16
N TYR A 129 5.62 0.22 6.13
CA TYR A 129 5.52 -0.58 4.92
C TYR A 129 4.06 -0.89 4.61
N ALA A 130 3.75 -1.06 3.33
CA ALA A 130 2.45 -1.55 2.90
C ALA A 130 2.59 -2.62 1.83
N LYS A 131 1.63 -3.54 1.77
CA LYS A 131 1.40 -4.40 0.61
C LYS A 131 0.05 -4.08 -0.02
N LEU A 132 -0.06 -4.20 -1.33
CA LEU A 132 -1.26 -3.90 -2.10
C LEU A 132 -1.40 -4.88 -3.27
N THR A 133 -2.63 -5.27 -3.60
CA THR A 133 -2.95 -5.94 -4.87
C THR A 133 -4.18 -5.29 -5.52
N VAL A 134 -4.22 -5.28 -6.85
CA VAL A 134 -5.33 -4.72 -7.62
C VAL A 134 -6.34 -5.82 -7.87
N ASP A 135 -7.59 -5.61 -7.45
CA ASP A 135 -8.68 -6.58 -7.61
C ASP A 135 -9.45 -6.37 -8.93
N SER A 136 -9.52 -5.15 -9.44
CA SER A 136 -10.24 -4.82 -10.67
C SER A 136 -9.75 -3.52 -11.31
N TYR A 137 -9.83 -3.43 -12.64
CA TYR A 137 -9.71 -2.18 -13.40
C TYR A 137 -11.06 -1.61 -13.86
N TYR A 138 -12.14 -2.36 -13.62
CA TYR A 138 -13.49 -2.06 -14.05
C TYR A 138 -14.37 -1.76 -12.86
N HIS A 139 -15.35 -0.89 -13.06
CA HIS A 139 -16.34 -0.57 -12.05
C HIS A 139 -17.11 -1.85 -11.73
N ARG A 140 -17.19 -2.21 -10.44
CA ARG A 140 -17.77 -3.49 -10.00
C ARG A 140 -19.27 -3.69 -10.28
N ILE A 141 -19.93 -2.73 -10.93
CA ILE A 141 -21.37 -2.72 -11.20
C ILE A 141 -21.64 -2.40 -12.67
N THR A 142 -21.07 -1.30 -13.17
CA THR A 142 -21.30 -0.87 -14.56
C THR A 142 -20.33 -1.51 -15.55
N GLU A 143 -19.27 -2.16 -15.07
CA GLU A 143 -18.19 -2.75 -15.88
C GLU A 143 -17.47 -1.73 -16.77
N GLU A 144 -17.61 -0.43 -16.48
CA GLU A 144 -16.84 0.61 -17.16
C GLU A 144 -15.35 0.50 -16.77
N PRO A 145 -14.40 0.60 -17.72
CA PRO A 145 -12.97 0.57 -17.41
C PRO A 145 -12.54 1.84 -16.67
N ARG A 146 -11.31 1.85 -16.15
CA ARG A 146 -10.71 3.01 -15.43
C ARG A 146 -11.39 3.29 -14.09
N TYR A 147 -11.94 2.26 -13.46
CA TYR A 147 -12.35 2.28 -12.06
C TYR A 147 -11.56 1.22 -11.31
N MET A 148 -10.38 1.61 -10.81
CA MET A 148 -9.48 0.69 -10.15
C MET A 148 -10.01 0.36 -8.74
N SER A 149 -10.06 -0.92 -8.41
CA SER A 149 -10.31 -1.38 -7.05
C SER A 149 -9.10 -2.18 -6.57
N PHE A 150 -8.68 -1.95 -5.33
CA PHE A 150 -7.51 -2.61 -4.76
C PHE A 150 -7.69 -2.81 -3.26
N ARG A 151 -6.96 -3.78 -2.73
CA ARG A 151 -6.87 -4.06 -1.30
C ARG A 151 -5.43 -3.97 -0.83
N TYR A 152 -5.24 -3.59 0.42
CA TYR A 152 -3.93 -3.32 0.98
C TYR A 152 -3.89 -3.52 2.49
N VAL A 153 -2.68 -3.67 3.00
CA VAL A 153 -2.35 -3.80 4.42
C VAL A 153 -1.19 -2.84 4.70
N ILE A 154 -1.23 -2.12 5.81
CA ILE A 154 -0.12 -1.30 6.31
C ILE A 154 0.45 -2.01 7.53
N ALA A 155 1.76 -2.30 7.52
CA ALA A 155 2.48 -2.92 8.62
C ALA A 155 2.42 -2.04 9.88
N GLY A 156 2.22 -2.67 11.05
CA GLY A 156 2.24 -1.98 12.33
C GLY A 156 3.65 -1.50 12.71
N GLY A 157 3.77 -0.30 13.29
CA GLY A 157 4.96 0.10 14.06
C GLY A 157 6.29 0.26 13.31
N GLY A 158 6.29 0.44 11.98
CA GLY A 158 7.52 0.56 11.18
C GLY A 158 8.22 -0.79 10.94
N GLU A 159 7.58 -1.89 11.34
CA GLU A 159 8.04 -3.23 11.05
C GLU A 159 7.78 -3.58 9.59
N ARG A 160 8.52 -4.57 9.08
CA ARG A 160 8.33 -5.09 7.72
C ARG A 160 7.26 -6.18 7.66
N SER A 161 6.76 -6.65 8.79
CA SER A 161 5.76 -7.73 8.87
C SER A 161 4.39 -7.23 8.44
N PHE A 162 3.70 -8.01 7.61
CA PHE A 162 2.29 -7.84 7.26
C PHE A 162 1.39 -8.87 7.94
N MET A 163 1.95 -9.63 8.88
CA MET A 163 1.29 -10.69 9.62
C MET A 163 1.31 -10.34 11.11
N ASP A 164 0.26 -10.76 11.82
CA ASP A 164 0.10 -10.63 13.28
C ASP A 164 0.91 -11.65 14.08
#